data_AF-A0A1C7MIT8-F1
#
_entry.id   AF-A0A1C7MIT8-F1
#
_cell.length_a   1.000
_cell.length_b   1.000
_cell.length_c   1.000
_cell.angle_alpha   90.00
_cell.angle_beta   90.00
_cell.angle_gamma   90.00
#
_symmetry.space_group_name_H-M   'P 1'
#
loop_
_entity.id
_entity.type
_entity.pdbx_description
1 polymer ?
#
loop_
_entity_poly.entity_id
_entity_poly.type
_entity_poly.pdbx_seq_one_letter_code
_entity_poly.pdbx_strand_id
1 'polypeptide(L)' 'MTETPLLARLDEVLTNKSGEARGSWMGQAKNRNALGRIGATDDVVGLVSFLASKDSAFITGQSINVDGGNYFN' A
#
# COMPACT_ATOMS: atom_id res chain seq x y z
N MET A 1 -4.54 -4.64 9.73
CA MET A 1 -5.00 -4.03 8.46
C MET A 1 -5.50 -2.63 8.81
N THR A 2 -4.96 -1.58 8.19
CA THR A 2 -5.43 -0.22 8.48
C THR A 2 -6.71 0.01 7.71
N GLU A 3 -7.87 -0.08 8.36
CA GLU A 3 -9.14 0.26 7.74
C GLU A 3 -9.24 1.78 7.61
N THR A 4 -9.06 2.29 6.39
CA THR A 4 -9.18 3.72 6.10
C THR A 4 -10.39 3.95 5.19
N PRO A 5 -11.04 5.13 5.30
CA PRO A 5 -12.10 5.52 4.35
C PRO A 5 -11.65 5.46 2.89
N LEU A 6 -10.36 5.66 2.62
CA LEU A 6 -9.80 5.57 1.28
C LEU A 6 -9.89 4.15 0.71
N LEU A 7 -9.57 3.12 1.49
CA LEU A 7 -9.63 1.73 1.02
C LEU A 7 -11.06 1.29 0.71
N ALA A 8 -12.01 1.68 1.57
CA ALA A 8 -13.42 1.40 1.34
C ALA A 8 -13.94 2.07 0.06
N ARG A 9 -13.52 3.31 -0.20
CA ARG A 9 -13.86 4.05 -1.41
C ARG A 9 -13.18 3.48 -2.65
N LEU A 10 -11.94 3.01 -2.53
CA LEU A 10 -11.19 2.43 -3.64
C LEU A 10 -11.83 1.10 -4.08
N ASP A 11 -12.19 0.25 -3.13
CA ASP A 11 -12.96 -0.97 -3.40
C ASP A 11 -14.24 -0.64 -4.18
N GLU A 12 -15.06 0.30 -3.67
CA GLU A 12 -16.30 0.74 -4.34
C GLU A 12 -16.07 1.24 -5.77
N VAL A 13 -15.07 2.10 -6.00
CA VAL A 13 -14.78 2.65 -7.32
C VAL A 13 -14.31 1.57 -8.29
N LEU A 14 -13.49 0.63 -7.81
CA LEU A 14 -12.90 -0.41 -8.66
C LEU A 14 -13.90 -1.54 -8.95
N THR A 15 -14.77 -1.88 -7.99
CA THR A 15 -15.84 -2.87 -8.19
C THR A 15 -16.92 -2.33 -9.13
N ASN A 16 -17.28 -1.05 -9.01
CA ASN A 16 -18.26 -0.42 -9.91
C ASN A 16 -17.77 -0.34 -11.36
N LYS A 17 -16.45 -0.26 -11.59
CA LYS A 17 -15.87 -0.25 -12.94
C LYS A 17 -15.70 -1.64 -13.56
N SER A 18 -15.58 -2.68 -12.74
CA SER A 18 -15.32 -4.05 -13.19
C SER A 18 -16.57 -4.95 -13.20
N GLY A 19 -17.65 -4.55 -12.51
CA GLY A 19 -18.84 -5.37 -12.31
C GLY A 19 -18.66 -6.48 -11.26
N GLU A 20 -17.54 -6.46 -10.52
CA GLU A 20 -17.24 -7.46 -9.49
C GLU A 20 -17.94 -7.15 -8.16
N ALA A 21 -18.07 -8.17 -7.30
CA ALA A 21 -18.66 -8.03 -5.98
C ALA A 21 -17.77 -7.20 -5.03
N ARG A 22 -18.38 -6.42 -4.13
CA ARG A 22 -17.67 -5.65 -3.09
C ARG A 22 -16.68 -6.52 -2.32
N GLY A 23 -15.47 -6.02 -2.10
CA GLY A 23 -14.38 -6.74 -1.43
C GLY A 23 -13.53 -7.62 -2.36
N SER A 24 -13.91 -7.80 -3.64
CA SER A 24 -13.09 -8.56 -4.60
C SER A 24 -11.71 -7.92 -4.79
N TRP A 25 -11.65 -6.58 -4.79
CA TRP A 25 -10.41 -5.85 -4.95
C TRP A 25 -9.43 -6.14 -3.81
N MET A 26 -9.91 -6.18 -2.56
CA MET A 26 -9.05 -6.50 -1.42
C MET A 26 -8.46 -7.92 -1.51
N GLY A 27 -9.25 -8.88 -1.98
CA GLY A 27 -8.77 -10.24 -2.24
C GLY A 27 -7.69 -10.28 -3.32
N GLN A 28 -7.91 -9.58 -4.44
CA GLN A 28 -6.92 -9.49 -5.52
C GLN A 28 -5.65 -8.74 -5.10
N ALA A 29 -5.79 -7.64 -4.35
CA ALA A 29 -4.66 -6.85 -3.85
C ALA A 29 -3.77 -7.66 -2.91
N LYS A 30 -4.37 -8.55 -2.09
CA LYS A 30 -3.61 -9.49 -1.25
C LYS A 30 -2.79 -10.47 -2.08
N ASN A 31 -3.35 -10.98 -3.19
CA ASN A 31 -2.69 -11.99 -4.03
C ASN A 31 -1.56 -11.41 -4.89
N ARG A 32 -1.64 -10.13 -5.27
CA ARG A 32 -0.57 -9.46 -6.02
C ARG A 32 0.62 -9.09 -5.13
N ASN A 33 0.40 -8.95 -3.82
CA ASN A 33 1.44 -8.60 -2.87
C ASN A 33 2.32 -9.83 -2.59
N ALA A 34 3.64 -9.71 -2.78
CA ALA A 34 4.56 -10.83 -2.56
C ALA A 34 4.60 -11.30 -1.09
N LEU A 35 4.26 -10.43 -0.14
CA LEU A 35 4.11 -10.78 1.27
C LEU A 35 2.72 -11.37 1.61
N GLY A 36 1.84 -11.51 0.61
CA GLY A 36 0.52 -12.15 0.75
C GLY A 36 -0.42 -11.44 1.71
N ARG A 37 -0.23 -10.14 1.96
CA ARG A 37 -1.06 -9.34 2.88
C ARG A 37 -1.19 -7.90 2.40
N ILE A 38 -2.26 -7.24 2.82
CA ILE A 38 -2.40 -5.80 2.67
C ILE A 38 -1.50 -5.10 3.69
N GLY A 39 -0.85 -4.01 3.27
CA GLY A 39 -0.03 -3.19 4.15
C GLY A 39 -0.83 -2.59 5.31
N ALA A 40 -0.14 -2.38 6.43
CA ALA A 40 -0.61 -1.63 7.58
C ALA A 40 0.24 -0.37 7.74
N THR A 41 -0.20 0.55 8.59
CA THR A 41 0.52 1.80 8.88
C THR A 41 1.94 1.50 9.36
N ASP A 42 2.11 0.47 10.17
CA ASP A 42 3.42 0.10 10.73
C ASP A 42 4.45 -0.28 9.65
N ASP A 43 4.01 -0.71 8.46
CA ASP A 43 4.90 -1.05 7.35
C ASP A 43 5.59 0.17 6.72
N VAL A 44 5.02 1.38 6.88
CA VAL A 44 5.57 2.63 6.33
C VAL A 44 6.29 3.48 7.38
N VAL A 45 5.93 3.32 8.66
CA VAL A 45 6.44 4.16 9.77
C VAL A 45 7.97 4.14 9.84
N GLY A 46 8.61 2.99 9.68
CA GLY A 46 10.07 2.86 9.75
C GLY A 46 10.78 3.70 8.69
N LEU A 47 10.35 3.61 7.42
CA LEU A 47 10.98 4.37 6.33
C LEU A 47 10.73 5.87 6.50
N VAL A 48 9.51 6.29 6.84
CA VAL A 48 9.19 7.71 7.05
C VAL A 48 10.03 8.28 8.19
N SER A 49 10.16 7.55 9.30
CA SER A 49 10.96 7.97 10.45
C SER A 49 12.43 8.14 10.07
N PHE A 50 12.99 7.20 9.30
CA PHE A 50 14.35 7.30 8.79
C PHE A 50 14.52 8.52 7.86
N LEU A 51 13.64 8.70 6.88
CA LEU A 51 13.73 9.80 5.93
C LEU A 51 13.55 11.18 6.58
N ALA A 52 12.78 11.26 7.67
CA ALA A 52 12.61 12.50 8.46
C ALA A 52 13.75 12.74 9.47
N SER A 53 14.63 11.77 9.67
CA SER A 53 15.73 11.86 10.63
C SER A 53 16.98 12.54 10.05
N LYS A 54 18.01 12.74 10.87
CA LYS A 54 19.32 13.23 10.41
C LYS A 54 20.11 12.17 9.64
N ASP A 55 19.76 10.90 9.79
CA ASP A 55 20.51 9.79 9.21
C ASP A 55 20.32 9.69 7.68
N SER A 56 19.31 10.39 7.13
CA SER A 56 19.01 10.50 5.71
C SER A 56 19.45 11.84 5.10
N ALA A 57 20.28 12.65 5.77
CA ALA A 57 20.52 14.06 5.39
C ALA A 57 21.03 14.28 3.95
N PHE A 58 21.59 13.26 3.30
CA PHE A 58 22.07 13.34 1.91
C PHE A 58 21.15 12.65 0.89
N ILE A 59 19.96 12.22 1.32
CA ILE A 59 18.96 11.55 0.48
C ILE A 59 17.86 12.55 0.13
N THR A 60 17.75 12.89 -1.15
CA THR A 60 16.70 13.75 -1.68
C THR A 60 16.36 13.38 -3.12
N GLY A 61 15.18 13.81 -3.60
CA GLY A 61 14.70 13.56 -4.97
C GLY A 61 14.38 12.09 -5.26
N GLN A 62 14.30 11.23 -4.23
CA GLN A 62 14.01 9.81 -4.39
C GLN A 62 12.53 9.51 -4.19
N SER A 63 12.03 8.53 -4.94
CA SER A 63 10.74 7.88 -4.69
C SER A 63 11.01 6.44 -4.30
N ILE A 64 10.50 6.01 -3.14
CA ILE A 64 10.73 4.68 -2.59
C ILE A 64 9.40 3.96 -2.43
N ASN A 65 9.26 2.80 -3.07
CA ASN A 65 8.08 1.95 -2.96
C ASN A 65 8.07 1.21 -1.62
N VAL A 66 7.00 1.37 -0.85
CA VAL A 66 6.68 0.55 0.33
C VAL A 66 5.38 -0.18 0.04
N ASP A 67 5.47 -1.23 -0.76
CA ASP A 67 4.29 -1.87 -1.35
C ASP A 67 4.23 -3.39 -1.14
N GLY A 68 5.14 -3.96 -0.34
CA GLY A 68 5.26 -5.40 -0.11
C GLY A 68 5.54 -6.21 -1.38
N GLY A 69 6.22 -5.62 -2.36
CA GLY A 69 6.61 -6.26 -3.61
C GLY A 69 5.52 -6.25 -4.68
N ASN A 70 4.53 -5.35 -4.60
CA ASN A 70 3.42 -5.32 -5.56
C ASN A 70 3.84 -4.92 -6.99
N TYR A 71 4.89 -4.12 -7.15
CA TYR A 71 5.28 -3.56 -8.45
C TYR A 71 6.40 -4.34 -9.16
N PHE A 72 7.25 -5.05 -8.42
CA PHE A 72 8.44 -5.75 -8.95
C PHE A 72 8.49 -7.23 -8.50
N ASN A 73 7.33 -7.89 -8.38
CA ASN A 73 7.22 -9.32 -8.02
C ASN A 73 7.55 -10.27 -9.19
#